data_AF-A0A535D969-F1
#
_entry.id   AF-A0A535D969-F1
#
_cell.length_a   1.000
_cell.length_b   1.000
_cell.length_c   1.000
_cell.angle_alpha   90.00
_cell.angle_beta   90.00
_cell.angle_gamma   90.00
#
_symmetry.space_group_name_H-M   'P 1'
#
loop_
_entity.id
_entity.type
_entity.pdbx_description
1 polymer ?
#
loop_
_entity_poly.entity_id
_entity_poly.type
_entity_poly.pdbx_seq_one_letter_code
_entity_poly.pdbx_strand_id
1 'polypeptide(L)'
;SAAIHLSRMGEDVVLWASSEFGFVRLADEIATGSSLMPQKKNPDIAELLRARPGRALGSLSALAMILKGLPLAYDRDLQEDKAALFAAVDD
;
A
#
# COMPACT_ATOMS: atom_id res chain seq x y z
N SER A 1 -1.19 11.83 0.18
CA SER A 1 -1.16 10.72 1.17
C SER A 1 0.23 10.10 1.16
N ALA A 2 0.80 9.80 2.34
CA ALA A 2 2.10 9.15 2.45
C ALA A 2 2.17 7.83 1.66
N ALA A 3 1.08 7.04 1.66
CA ALA A 3 0.99 5.80 0.90
C ALA A 3 1.24 6.00 -0.61
N ILE A 4 0.70 7.08 -1.20
CA ILE A 4 0.89 7.40 -2.64
C ILE A 4 2.36 7.76 -2.94
N HIS A 5 3.07 8.38 -2.01
CA HIS A 5 4.50 8.64 -2.18
C HIS A 5 5.31 7.35 -2.12
N LEU A 6 4.95 6.44 -1.20
CA LEU A 6 5.59 5.12 -1.09
C LEU A 6 5.29 4.22 -2.29
N SER A 7 4.12 4.32 -2.92
CA SER A 7 3.83 3.54 -4.12
C SER A 7 4.67 3.95 -5.32
N ARG A 8 5.00 5.25 -5.45
CA ARG A 8 5.95 5.72 -6.47
C ARG A 8 7.35 5.15 -6.23
N MET A 9 7.82 5.18 -4.98
CA MET A 9 9.09 4.54 -4.61
C MET A 9 9.06 3.03 -4.90
N GLY A 10 7.95 2.36 -4.63
CA GLY A 10 7.76 0.95 -4.97
C GLY A 10 7.91 0.67 -6.46
N GLU A 11 7.30 1.51 -7.32
CA GLU A 11 7.45 1.41 -8.78
C GLU A 11 8.91 1.60 -9.22
N ASP A 12 9.58 2.61 -8.69
CA ASP A 12 10.98 2.88 -9.00
C ASP A 12 11.86 1.68 -8.63
N VAL A 13 11.66 1.08 -7.44
CA VAL A 13 12.42 -0.11 -7.01
C VAL A 13 12.16 -1.32 -7.90
N VAL A 14 10.91 -1.57 -8.30
CA VAL A 14 10.56 -2.67 -9.22
C VAL A 14 11.29 -2.50 -10.55
N LEU A 15 11.30 -1.29 -11.11
CA LEU A 15 12.00 -0.99 -12.36
C LEU A 15 13.52 -1.13 -12.21
N TRP A 16 14.10 -0.56 -11.16
CA TRP A 16 15.54 -0.59 -10.92
C TRP A 16 16.07 -2.00 -10.66
N ALA A 17 15.26 -2.89 -10.08
CA ALA A 17 15.62 -4.28 -9.78
C ALA A 17 15.41 -5.24 -10.97
N SER A 18 14.78 -4.78 -12.06
CA SER A 18 14.56 -5.60 -13.26
C SER A 18 15.87 -6.02 -13.93
N SER A 19 15.83 -7.10 -14.70
CA SER A 19 16.98 -7.59 -15.47
C SER A 19 17.45 -6.61 -16.55
N GLU A 20 16.53 -5.82 -17.09
CA GLU A 20 16.73 -4.86 -18.17
C GLU A 20 17.48 -3.62 -17.69
N PHE A 21 17.20 -3.18 -16.45
CA PHE A 21 17.85 -2.01 -15.85
C PHE A 21 19.04 -2.40 -14.96
N GLY A 22 18.85 -3.32 -14.01
CA GLY A 22 19.91 -3.85 -13.14
C GLY A 22 20.60 -2.79 -12.27
N PHE A 23 19.91 -1.70 -11.91
CA PHE A 23 20.51 -0.61 -11.13
C PHE A 23 20.66 -0.93 -9.65
N VAL A 24 19.78 -1.78 -9.11
CA VAL A 24 19.85 -2.22 -7.71
C VAL A 24 19.76 -3.74 -7.61
N ARG A 25 20.39 -4.30 -6.58
CA ARG A 25 20.24 -5.70 -6.18
C ARG A 25 19.58 -5.75 -4.81
N LEU A 26 18.45 -6.44 -4.72
CA LEU A 26 17.70 -6.57 -3.47
C LEU A 26 18.43 -7.49 -2.48
N ALA A 27 18.29 -7.20 -1.18
CA ALA A 27 18.72 -8.10 -0.12
C ALA A 27 17.78 -9.31 -0.02
N ASP A 28 18.25 -10.45 0.48
CA ASP A 28 17.44 -11.69 0.55
C ASP A 28 16.28 -11.58 1.55
N GLU A 29 16.40 -10.70 2.55
CA GLU A 29 15.37 -10.47 3.57
C GLU A 29 14.15 -9.70 3.03
N ILE A 30 14.31 -9.03 1.88
CA ILE A 30 13.29 -8.13 1.30
C ILE A 30 12.82 -8.57 -0.10
N ALA A 31 13.26 -9.73 -0.56
CA ALA A 31 12.92 -10.28 -1.86
C ALA A 31 12.69 -11.78 -1.77
N THR A 32 11.67 -12.30 -2.47
CA THR A 32 11.57 -13.74 -2.66
C THR A 32 12.37 -14.19 -3.88
N GLY A 33 12.68 -15.47 -3.95
CA GLY A 33 13.40 -16.06 -5.08
C GLY A 33 12.99 -17.51 -5.27
N SER A 34 13.45 -18.10 -6.37
CA SER A 34 13.30 -19.53 -6.62
C SER A 34 14.64 -20.23 -6.40
N SER A 35 14.63 -21.41 -5.80
CA SER A 35 15.82 -22.27 -5.68
C SER A 35 16.40 -22.67 -7.04
N LEU A 36 15.59 -22.64 -8.10
CA LEU A 36 16.01 -22.96 -9.48
C LEU A 36 16.71 -21.78 -10.17
N MET A 37 16.46 -20.55 -9.72
CA MET A 37 17.03 -19.32 -10.30
C MET A 37 17.56 -18.40 -9.19
N PRO A 38 18.75 -18.69 -8.62
CA PRO A 38 19.29 -17.96 -7.47
C PRO A 38 19.56 -16.47 -7.72
N GLN A 39 19.77 -16.09 -8.99
CA GLN A 39 19.97 -14.71 -9.42
C GLN A 39 18.66 -13.90 -9.51
N LYS A 40 17.51 -14.58 -9.65
CA LYS A 40 16.22 -13.91 -9.82
C LYS A 40 15.62 -13.60 -8.45
N LYS A 41 15.64 -12.33 -8.08
CA LYS A 41 15.02 -11.78 -6.87
C LYS A 41 13.76 -11.01 -7.24
N ASN A 42 12.63 -11.38 -6.66
CA ASN A 42 11.35 -10.74 -6.89
C ASN A 42 11.17 -9.56 -5.91
N PRO A 43 10.78 -8.37 -6.39
CA PRO A 43 10.60 -7.18 -5.56
C PRO A 43 9.25 -7.17 -4.82
N ASP A 44 8.84 -8.26 -4.18
CA ASP A 44 7.46 -8.44 -3.67
C ASP A 44 7.03 -7.34 -2.69
N ILE A 45 7.93 -6.87 -1.82
CA ILE A 45 7.64 -5.77 -0.88
C ILE A 45 7.33 -4.48 -1.65
N ALA A 46 8.11 -4.19 -2.70
CA ALA A 46 7.89 -3.01 -3.52
C ALA A 46 6.58 -3.14 -4.32
N GLU A 47 6.25 -4.32 -4.82
CA GLU A 47 4.96 -4.61 -5.45
C GLU A 47 3.78 -4.39 -4.49
N LEU A 48 3.91 -4.85 -3.25
CA LEU A 48 2.91 -4.63 -2.20
C LEU A 48 2.78 -3.13 -1.87
N LEU A 49 3.90 -2.40 -1.76
CA LEU A 49 3.90 -0.95 -1.55
C LEU A 49 3.15 -0.20 -2.66
N ARG A 50 3.19 -0.69 -3.91
CA ARG A 50 2.37 -0.09 -4.99
C ARG A 50 0.88 -0.29 -4.81
N ALA A 51 0.46 -1.43 -4.26
CA ALA A 51 -0.94 -1.78 -4.08
C ALA A 51 -1.57 -1.18 -2.81
N ARG A 52 -0.78 -1.00 -1.73
CA ARG A 52 -1.22 -0.50 -0.42
C ARG A 52 -2.03 0.82 -0.44
N PRO A 53 -1.75 1.84 -1.28
CA PRO A 53 -2.53 3.08 -1.31
C PRO A 53 -4.02 2.88 -1.59
N GLY A 54 -4.39 1.79 -2.28
CA GLY A 54 -5.79 1.45 -2.54
C GLY A 54 -6.61 1.32 -1.25
N ARG A 55 -6.02 0.76 -0.18
CA ARG A 55 -6.68 0.63 1.13
C ARG A 55 -6.87 2.00 1.77
N ALA A 56 -5.81 2.79 1.90
CA ALA A 56 -5.89 4.12 2.51
C ALA A 56 -6.87 5.06 1.78
N LEU A 57 -6.90 5.02 0.44
CA LEU A 57 -7.86 5.79 -0.36
C LEU A 57 -9.29 5.26 -0.23
N GLY A 58 -9.45 3.94 -0.15
CA GLY A 58 -10.74 3.30 0.13
C GLY A 58 -11.32 3.72 1.47
N SER A 59 -10.53 3.66 2.54
CA SER A 59 -10.92 4.12 3.87
C SER A 59 -11.26 5.61 3.91
N LEU A 60 -10.48 6.46 3.24
CA LEU A 60 -10.80 7.88 3.11
C LEU A 60 -12.17 8.08 2.43
N SER A 61 -12.43 7.35 1.36
CA SER A 61 -13.69 7.42 0.61
C SER A 61 -14.86 6.93 1.46
N ALA A 62 -14.67 5.85 2.21
CA ALA A 62 -15.68 5.32 3.13
C ALA A 62 -16.03 6.33 4.24
N LEU A 63 -15.02 6.89 4.91
CA LEU A 63 -15.22 7.89 5.96
C LEU A 63 -15.90 9.15 5.41
N ALA A 64 -15.51 9.61 4.22
CA ALA A 64 -16.16 10.74 3.56
C ALA A 64 -17.64 10.46 3.29
N MET A 65 -18.01 9.23 2.94
CA MET A 65 -19.41 8.84 2.72
C MET A 65 -20.21 8.73 4.01
N ILE A 66 -19.62 8.21 5.10
CA ILE A 66 -20.26 8.18 6.43
C ILE A 66 -20.62 9.60 6.89
N LEU A 67 -19.71 10.56 6.69
CA LEU A 67 -19.89 11.94 7.14
C LEU A 67 -20.74 12.79 6.19
N LYS A 68 -20.95 12.36 4.94
CA LYS A 68 -21.58 13.17 3.90
C LYS A 68 -23.03 13.48 4.24
N GLY A 69 -23.27 14.74 4.62
CA GLY A 69 -24.62 15.25 4.91
C GLY A 69 -25.21 14.75 6.22
N LEU A 70 -24.38 14.22 7.13
CA LEU A 70 -24.81 13.82 8.47
C LEU A 70 -25.20 15.08 9.27
N PRO A 71 -26.44 15.20 9.76
CA PRO A 71 -26.85 16.33 10.57
C PRO A 71 -26.13 16.32 11.93
N LEU A 72 -26.13 17.46 12.62
CA LEU A 72 -25.64 17.52 13.98
C LEU A 72 -26.74 17.03 14.95
N ALA A 73 -26.43 16.36 16.07
CA ALA A 73 -25.11 16.10 16.64
C ALA A 73 -24.64 14.64 16.43
N TYR A 74 -24.68 13.81 17.47
CA TYR A 74 -24.23 12.41 17.37
C TYR A 74 -25.29 11.55 16.67
N ASP A 75 -24.85 10.79 15.66
CA ASP A 75 -25.61 9.75 14.98
C ASP A 75 -24.88 8.40 15.05
N ARG A 76 -25.65 7.30 15.03
CA ARG A 76 -25.11 5.94 15.19
C ARG A 76 -24.24 5.50 14.00
N ASP A 77 -24.40 6.13 12.84
CA ASP A 77 -23.57 5.98 11.64
C ASP A 77 -22.08 6.18 11.95
N LEU A 78 -21.75 7.02 12.95
CA LEU A 78 -20.38 7.25 13.39
C LEU A 78 -19.73 6.00 14.01
N GLN A 79 -20.44 4.90 14.26
CA GLN A 79 -19.83 3.64 14.72
C GLN A 79 -18.89 3.01 13.66
N GLU A 80 -19.07 3.34 12.39
CA GLU A 80 -18.26 2.81 11.28
C GLU A 80 -16.90 3.53 11.12
N ASP A 81 -16.64 4.61 11.86
CA ASP A 81 -15.44 5.45 11.72
C ASP A 81 -14.13 4.71 12.07
N LYS A 82 -14.13 3.95 13.16
CA LYS A 82 -12.97 3.23 13.67
C LYS A 82 -12.51 2.14 12.72
N ALA A 83 -13.45 1.40 12.14
CA ALA A 83 -13.13 0.34 11.19
C ALA A 83 -12.43 0.93 9.95
N ALA A 84 -12.96 2.03 9.40
CA ALA A 84 -12.34 2.73 8.28
C ALA A 84 -10.94 3.26 8.64
N LEU A 85 -10.78 3.85 9.83
CA LEU A 85 -9.50 4.41 10.29
C LEU A 85 -8.45 3.32 10.54
N PHE A 86 -8.77 2.25 11.26
CA PHE A 86 -7.82 1.18 11.56
C PHE A 86 -7.35 0.48 10.28
N ALA A 87 -8.26 0.22 9.34
CA ALA A 87 -7.90 -0.33 8.03
C ALA A 87 -6.98 0.59 7.20
N ALA A 88 -6.89 1.88 7.52
CA ALA A 88 -6.00 2.82 6.84
C ALA A 88 -4.62 2.97 7.51
N VAL A 89 -4.50 2.62 8.79
CA VAL A 89 -3.31 2.88 9.62
C VAL A 89 -2.53 1.61 9.92
N ASP A 90 -3.23 0.51 10.22
CA ASP A 90 -2.61 -0.73 10.70
C ASP A 90 -2.23 -1.69 9.55
N ASP A 91 -2.83 -1.51 8.37
CA ASP A 91 -2.62 -2.31 7.16
C ASP A 91 -1.94 -1.50 6.04
#